data_AF-A0ABD3WZB3-F1
#
_entry.id   AF-A0ABD3WZB3-F1
#
_cell.length_a   1.000
_cell.length_b   1.000
_cell.length_c   1.000
_cell.angle_alpha   90.00
_cell.angle_beta   90.00
_cell.angle_gamma   90.00
#
_symmetry.space_group_name_H-M   'P 1'
#
loop_
_entity.id
_entity.type
_entity.pdbx_description
1 polymer ?
#
loop_
_entity_poly.entity_id
_entity_poly.type
_entity_poly.pdbx_seq_one_letter_code
_entity_poly.pdbx_strand_id
1 'polypeptide(L)' 'MESELNRRTVETMTLKDIVAKTNISEETFKNDDEKVKLYTGLPSFVVLMTLFNFIEPDLTQSANICCALTNMCKSVVPFD' A
#
# COMPACT_ATOMS: atom_id res chain seq x y z
N MET A 1 5.50 30.03 -20.20
CA MET A 1 4.40 29.06 -20.37
C MET A 1 4.96 27.64 -20.52
N GLU A 2 5.94 27.42 -21.40
CA GLU A 2 6.65 26.12 -21.52
C GLU A 2 7.42 25.71 -20.26
N SER A 3 8.02 26.66 -19.53
CA SER A 3 8.72 26.41 -18.26
C SER A 3 7.81 25.78 -17.19
N GLU A 4 6.58 26.27 -17.08
CA GLU A 4 5.58 25.76 -16.14
C GLU A 4 5.07 24.37 -16.54
N LEU A 5 4.93 24.13 -17.85
CA LEU A 5 4.55 22.82 -18.38
C LEU A 5 5.63 21.76 -18.10
N ASN A 6 6.90 22.11 -18.33
CA ASN A 6 8.03 21.24 -18.05
C ASN A 6 8.17 20.95 -16.55
N ARG A 7 8.04 21.97 -15.70
CA ARG A 7 8.04 21.83 -14.24
C ARG A 7 6.97 20.85 -13.75
N ARG A 8 5.72 21.03 -14.18
CA ARG A 8 4.61 20.15 -13.80
C ARG A 8 4.77 18.71 -14.28
N THR A 9 5.40 18.53 -15.44
CA THR A 9 5.70 17.20 -15.98
C THR A 9 6.71 16.48 -15.09
N VAL A 10 7.79 17.16 -14.70
CA VAL A 10 8.81 16.61 -13.80
C VAL A 10 8.23 16.28 -12.42
N GLU A 11 7.44 17.20 -11.85
CA GLU A 11 6.75 16.96 -10.57
C GLU A 11 5.82 15.74 -10.65
N THR A 12 5.03 15.62 -11.72
CA THR A 12 4.11 14.48 -11.92
C THR A 12 4.87 13.16 -12.07
N MET A 13 5.96 13.13 -12.83
CA MET A 13 6.79 11.93 -12.98
C MET A 13 7.41 11.52 -11.63
N THR A 14 7.93 12.49 -10.88
CA THR A 14 8.53 12.27 -9.56
C THR A 14 7.51 11.73 -8.57
N LEU A 15 6.32 12.32 -8.52
CA LEU A 15 5.23 11.89 -7.64
C LEU A 15 4.76 10.47 -7.99
N LYS A 16 4.63 10.14 -9.28
CA LYS A 16 4.26 8.78 -9.72
C LYS A 16 5.32 7.74 -9.31
N ASP A 17 6.60 8.07 -9.42
CA ASP A 17 7.69 7.19 -9.02
C ASP A 17 7.73 6.98 -7.50
N ILE A 18 7.51 8.04 -6.71
CA ILE A 18 7.38 7.94 -5.26
C ILE A 18 6.20 7.04 -4.91
N VAL A 19 5.02 7.27 -5.49
CA VAL A 19 3.83 6.44 -5.24
C VAL A 19 4.12 4.97 -5.55
N ALA A 20 4.74 4.67 -6.69
CA ALA A 20 5.09 3.30 -7.07
C ALA A 20 6.02 2.62 -6.05
N LYS A 21 6.98 3.37 -5.50
CA LYS A 21 7.95 2.86 -4.50
C LYS A 21 7.38 2.76 -3.10
N THR A 22 6.42 3.61 -2.75
CA THR A 22 5.78 3.62 -1.43
C THR A 22 4.54 2.73 -1.35
N ASN A 23 4.04 2.26 -2.49
CA ASN A 23 2.87 1.41 -2.54
C ASN A 23 3.21 0.00 -2.02
N ILE A 24 2.69 -0.33 -0.85
CA ILE A 24 2.75 -1.68 -0.29
C ILE A 24 1.44 -2.38 -0.63
N SER A 25 1.54 -3.51 -1.31
CA SER A 25 0.39 -4.33 -1.74
C SER A 25 0.55 -5.78 -1.26
N GLU A 26 -0.52 -6.56 -1.33
CA GLU A 26 -0.49 -8.00 -1.05
C GLU A 26 0.64 -8.72 -1.83
N GLU A 27 0.78 -8.40 -3.12
CA GLU A 27 1.81 -8.98 -4.00
C GLU A 27 3.24 -8.64 -3.56
N THR A 28 3.45 -7.60 -2.75
CA THR A 28 4.77 -7.26 -2.21
C THR A 28 5.32 -8.37 -1.30
N PHE A 29 4.44 -9.10 -0.62
CA PHE A 29 4.75 -10.11 0.38
C PHE A 29 4.52 -11.55 -0.08
N LYS A 30 3.80 -11.72 -1.18
CA LYS A 30 3.41 -13.03 -1.68
C LYS A 30 4.65 -13.85 -2.06
N ASN A 31 4.71 -15.09 -1.57
CA ASN A 31 5.81 -16.04 -1.75
C ASN A 31 7.17 -15.61 -1.16
N ASP A 32 7.21 -14.61 -0.27
CA ASP A 32 8.44 -14.06 0.32
C ASP A 32 8.30 -13.97 1.85
N ASP A 33 8.38 -15.13 2.52
CA ASP A 33 8.20 -15.24 3.97
C ASP A 33 9.34 -14.53 4.75
N GLU A 34 10.54 -14.43 4.18
CA GLU A 34 11.64 -13.67 4.78
C GLU A 34 11.31 -12.18 4.82
N LYS A 35 10.77 -11.63 3.73
CA LYS A 35 10.28 -10.26 3.71
C LYS A 35 9.10 -10.08 4.67
N VAL A 36 8.15 -11.01 4.72
CA VAL A 36 7.03 -10.92 5.69
C VAL A 36 7.57 -10.83 7.11
N LYS A 37 8.52 -11.69 7.48
CA LYS A 37 9.15 -11.68 8.80
C LYS A 37 9.92 -10.40 9.06
N LEU A 38 10.69 -9.91 8.09
CA LEU A 38 11.46 -8.68 8.21
C LEU A 38 10.57 -7.46 8.46
N TYR A 39 9.47 -7.34 7.73
CA TYR A 39 8.62 -6.14 7.76
C TYR A 39 7.53 -6.17 8.83
N THR A 40 7.08 -7.35 9.23
CA THR A 40 5.91 -7.50 10.14
C THR A 40 6.23 -8.27 11.42
N GLY A 41 7.34 -8.99 11.47
CA GLY A 41 7.65 -9.94 12.55
C GLY A 41 6.87 -11.25 12.48
N LEU A 42 5.91 -11.39 11.55
CA LEU A 42 5.12 -12.60 11.38
C LEU A 42 5.90 -13.67 10.59
N PRO A 43 5.65 -14.96 10.87
CA PRO A 43 6.49 -16.04 10.34
C PRO A 43 6.28 -16.33 8.86
N SER A 44 5.13 -15.99 8.27
CA SER A 44 4.83 -16.23 6.86
C SER A 44 3.69 -15.37 6.34
N PHE A 45 3.59 -15.26 5.02
CA PHE A 45 2.50 -14.57 4.33
C PHE A 45 1.12 -15.14 4.72
N VAL A 46 1.04 -16.47 4.90
CA VAL A 46 -0.20 -17.14 5.33
C VAL A 46 -0.66 -16.66 6.70
N VAL A 47 0.27 -16.51 7.65
CA VAL A 47 -0.07 -16.01 9.00
C VAL A 47 -0.48 -14.54 8.94
N LEU A 48 0.21 -13.73 8.14
CA LEU A 48 -0.14 -12.33 7.90
C LEU A 48 -1.58 -12.19 7.36
N MET A 49 -1.94 -12.93 6.32
CA MET A 49 -3.29 -12.87 5.74
C MET A 49 -4.36 -13.46 6.66
N THR A 50 -4.03 -14.50 7.42
CA THR A 50 -4.97 -15.08 8.41
C THR A 50 -5.29 -14.05 9.49
N LEU A 51 -4.28 -13.36 10.03
CA LEU A 51 -4.47 -12.30 11.01
C LEU A 51 -5.27 -11.14 10.42
N PHE A 52 -4.93 -10.71 9.20
CA PHE A 52 -5.63 -9.63 8.51
C PHE A 52 -7.12 -9.93 8.32
N ASN A 53 -7.46 -11.10 7.76
CA ASN A 53 -8.85 -11.52 7.54
C ASN A 53 -9.63 -11.68 8.84
N PHE A 54 -8.95 -12.04 9.93
CA PHE A 54 -9.57 -12.16 11.24
C PHE A 54 -9.98 -10.79 11.81
N ILE A 55 -9.15 -9.75 11.63
CA ILE A 55 -9.40 -8.41 12.18
C ILE A 55 -10.19 -7.49 11.23
N GLU A 56 -10.18 -7.76 9.92
CA GLU A 56 -10.83 -6.94 8.89
C GLU A 56 -12.29 -6.55 9.21
N PRO A 57 -13.16 -7.45 9.69
CA PRO A 57 -14.55 -7.11 10.01
C PRO A 57 -14.70 -6.08 11.15
N ASP A 58 -13.75 -6.08 12.09
CA ASP A 58 -13.75 -5.16 13.24
C ASP A 58 -13.07 -3.83 12.88
N LEU A 59 -12.12 -3.84 11.94
CA LEU A 59 -11.47 -2.62 11.43
C LEU A 59 -12.43 -1.74 10.62
N THR A 60 -13.32 -2.34 9.84
CA THR A 60 -14.32 -1.62 9.03
C THR A 60 -15.37 -0.89 9.89
N GLN A 61 -15.57 -1.31 11.14
CA GLN A 61 -16.47 -0.65 12.09
C GLN A 61 -15.85 0.64 12.67
N SER A 62 -14.52 0.75 12.63
CA SER A 62 -13.75 1.92 13.02
C SER A 62 -13.25 2.68 11.79
N ALA A 63 -14.09 3.47 11.13
CA ALA A 63 -13.77 4.22 9.91
C ALA A 63 -12.59 5.23 10.02
N ASN A 64 -11.86 5.25 11.14
CA ASN A 64 -10.68 6.08 11.39
C ASN A 64 -9.39 5.25 11.65
N ILE A 65 -9.44 3.91 11.61
CA ILE A 65 -8.23 3.08 11.83
C ILE A 65 -7.56 2.77 10.49
N CYS A 66 -6.56 3.61 10.20
CA CYS A 66 -5.42 3.39 9.31
C CYS A 66 -5.71 3.04 7.85
N CYS A 67 -5.74 4.08 7.01
CA CYS A 67 -5.74 4.00 5.55
C CYS A 67 -4.58 3.16 4.96
N ALA A 68 -3.54 2.84 5.74
CA ALA A 68 -2.42 2.02 5.29
C ALA A 68 -2.76 0.52 5.23
N LEU A 69 -3.72 0.04 6.02
CA LEU A 69 -4.14 -1.37 5.98
C LEU A 69 -5.11 -1.65 4.82
N THR A 70 -5.87 -0.65 4.40
CA THR A 70 -6.74 -0.73 3.20
C THR A 70 -5.95 -0.84 1.89
N ASN A 71 -4.66 -0.49 1.84
CA ASN A 71 -3.85 -0.63 0.62
C ASN A 71 -3.52 -2.09 0.24
N MET A 72 -3.77 -3.06 1.13
CA MET A 72 -3.71 -4.48 0.77
C MET A 72 -4.94 -4.93 -0.04
N CYS A 73 -6.07 -4.22 0.08
CA CYS A 73 -7.32 -4.50 -0.65
C CYS A 73 -7.67 -3.32 -1.58
N LYS A 74 -7.14 -3.36 -2.80
CA LYS A 74 -7.45 -2.47 -3.96
C LYS A 74 -7.46 -0.96 -3.69
N SER A 75 -6.33 -0.33 -4.03
CA SER A 75 -6.16 0.99 -4.65
C SER A 75 -7.33 1.97 -4.46
N VAL A 76 -7.34 2.71 -3.35
CA VAL A 76 -8.21 3.88 -3.17
C VAL A 76 -7.43 5.17 -3.34
N VAL A 77 -7.21 5.54 -4.61
CA VAL A 77 -7.29 6.93 -5.05
C VAL A 77 -8.02 6.94 -6.39
N PRO A 78 -9.31 7.31 -6.44
CA PRO A 78 -9.91 7.71 -7.71
C PRO A 78 -9.22 9.00 -8.15
N PHE A 79 -8.51 8.93 -9.26
CA PHE A 79 -8.16 10.15 -10.01
C PHE A 79 -9.30 10.38 -10.98
N ASP A 80 -10.10 11.43 -10.71
CA ASP A 80 -10.97 12.05 -11.72
C ASP A 80 -10.14 12.65 -12.87
#